data_AF-A0A925XD17-F1
#
_entry.id   AF-A0A925XD17-F1
#
_cell.length_a   1.000
_cell.length_b   1.000
_cell.length_c   1.000
_cell.angle_alpha   90.00
_cell.angle_beta   90.00
_cell.angle_gamma   90.00
#
_symmetry.space_group_name_H-M   'P 1'
#
loop_
_entity.id
_entity.type
_entity.pdbx_description
1 polymer ?
#
loop_
_entity_poly.entity_id
_entity_poly.type
_entity_poly.pdbx_seq_one_letter_code
_entity_poly.pdbx_strand_id
1 'polypeptide(L)' 'MSSWPSARSSRVLAALVRIGWSIKRQTGSHRVLTREQWPDFVFAFHDNEEIGPR' A
#
# COMPACT_ATOMS: atom_id res chain seq x y z
N MET A 1 -24.82 -2.25 2.06
CA MET A 1 -23.42 -2.26 1.61
C MET A 1 -22.61 -1.47 2.61
N SER A 2 -21.62 -2.10 3.24
CA SER A 2 -20.78 -1.45 4.26
C SER A 2 -20.07 -0.23 3.66
N SER A 3 -20.31 0.95 4.22
CA SER A 3 -19.68 2.21 3.83
C SER A 3 -18.22 2.19 4.29
N TRP A 4 -17.35 1.60 3.48
CA TRP A 4 -15.91 1.68 3.71
C TRP A 4 -15.43 3.03 3.17
N PRO A 5 -14.80 3.88 3.99
CA PRO A 5 -14.29 5.16 3.54
C PRO A 5 -13.10 4.96 2.60
N SER A 6 -12.98 5.83 1.60
CA SER A 6 -11.78 5.94 0.78
C SER A 6 -10.61 6.51 1.59
N ALA A 7 -9.39 6.03 1.33
CA ALA A 7 -8.18 6.53 1.96
C ALA A 7 -7.10 6.84 0.92
N ARG A 8 -6.37 7.94 1.09
CA ARG A 8 -5.21 8.25 0.25
C ARG A 8 -4.20 7.11 0.29
N SER A 9 -3.71 6.70 -0.87
CA SER A 9 -2.70 5.64 -1.05
C SER A 9 -1.46 5.86 -0.18
N SER A 10 -1.00 7.11 -0.06
CA SER A 10 0.10 7.52 0.82
C SER A 10 -0.14 7.15 2.29
N ARG A 11 -1.37 7.27 2.79
CA ARG A 11 -1.73 6.83 4.15
C ARG A 11 -1.72 5.32 4.28
N VAL A 12 -2.20 4.60 3.27
CA VAL A 12 -2.20 3.13 3.25
C VAL A 12 -0.77 2.59 3.24
N LEU A 13 0.10 3.16 2.41
CA LEU A 13 1.53 2.80 2.38
C LEU A 13 2.20 3.05 3.73
N ALA A 14 1.97 4.21 4.35
CA ALA A 14 2.50 4.51 5.68
C ALA A 14 2.01 3.52 6.74
N ALA A 15 0.74 3.12 6.68
CA ALA A 15 0.18 2.11 7.57
C ALA A 15 0.81 0.72 7.35
N LEU A 16 1.01 0.31 6.10
CA LEU A 16 1.71 -0.94 5.77
C LEU A 16 3.12 -0.97 6.36
N VAL A 17 3.87 0.13 6.19
CA VAL A 17 5.22 0.23 6.78
C VAL A 17 5.16 0.15 8.30
N ARG A 18 4.19 0.83 8.93
CA ARG A 18 4.01 0.82 10.38
C ARG A 18 3.69 -0.56 10.95
N ILE A 19 2.99 -1.43 10.21
CA ILE A 19 2.66 -2.80 10.67
C ILE A 19 3.76 -3.82 10.33
N GLY A 20 4.93 -3.37 9.87
CA GLY A 20 6.11 -4.20 9.66
C GLY A 20 6.36 -4.63 8.21
N TRP A 21 5.72 -3.99 7.23
CA TRP A 21 6.17 -4.10 5.84
C TRP A 21 7.36 -3.18 5.57
N SER A 22 8.25 -3.62 4.70
CA SER A 22 9.40 -2.82 4.26
C SER A 22 9.41 -2.71 2.75
N ILE A 23 9.84 -1.57 2.21
CA ILE A 23 9.99 -1.40 0.76
C ILE A 23 11.25 -2.17 0.32
N LYS A 24 11.05 -3.26 -0.43
CA LYS A 24 12.12 -4.08 -1.01
C LYS A 24 12.72 -3.45 -2.25
N ARG A 25 11.87 -2.92 -3.14
CA ARG A 25 12.27 -2.19 -4.36
C ARG A 25 11.18 -1.20 -4.78
N GLN A 26 11.56 -0.17 -5.53
CA GLN A 26 10.63 0.80 -6.10
C GLN A 26 10.98 1.07 -7.57
N THR A 27 9.98 1.15 -8.43
CA THR A 27 10.11 1.52 -9.85
C THR A 27 8.92 2.39 -10.26
N GLY A 28 9.18 3.68 -10.49
CA GLY A 28 8.10 4.65 -10.69
C GLY A 28 7.16 4.71 -9.48
N SER A 29 5.85 4.61 -9.73
CA SER A 29 4.80 4.53 -8.69
C SER A 29 4.66 3.15 -8.05
N HIS A 30 5.30 2.12 -8.60
CA HIS A 30 5.20 0.76 -8.07
C HIS A 30 6.24 0.53 -6.98
N ARG A 31 5.79 0.05 -5.82
CA ARG A 31 6.64 -0.33 -4.69
C ARG A 31 6.40 -1.80 -4.39
N VAL A 32 7.46 -2.60 -4.31
CA VAL A 32 7.36 -3.96 -3.80
C VAL A 32 7.66 -3.95 -2.32
N LEU A 33 6.71 -4.41 -1.53
CA LEU A 33 6.78 -4.54 -0.10
C LEU A 33 7.14 -5.99 0.27
N THR A 34 7.89 -6.15 1.34
CA THR A 34 8.25 -7.45 1.89
C THR A 34 8.05 -7.43 3.39
N ARG A 35 7.69 -8.58 3.96
CA ARG A 35 7.53 -8.80 5.39
C ARG A 35 7.95 -10.23 5.69
N GLU A 36 8.61 -10.43 6.82
CA GLU A 36 9.09 -11.74 7.23
C GLU A 36 7.96 -12.77 7.26
N GLN A 37 8.15 -13.93 6.64
CA GLN A 37 7.16 -15.02 6.48
C GLN A 37 5.95 -14.68 5.59
N TRP A 38 5.97 -13.54 4.88
CA TRP A 38 4.95 -13.19 3.88
C TRP A 38 5.56 -13.13 2.48
N PRO A 39 4.80 -13.49 1.42
CA PRO A 39 5.20 -13.23 0.05
C PRO A 39 5.39 -11.73 -0.20
N ASP A 40 6.23 -11.39 -1.17
CA ASP A 40 6.37 -10.02 -1.65
C ASP A 40 5.03 -9.51 -2.19
N PHE A 41 4.67 -8.28 -1.82
CA PHE A 41 3.43 -7.63 -2.22
C PHE A 41 3.72 -6.42 -3.10
N VAL A 42 3.01 -6.26 -4.22
CA VAL A 42 3.17 -5.10 -5.11
C VAL A 42 2.13 -4.03 -4.76
N PHE A 43 2.60 -2.90 -4.25
CA PHE A 43 1.83 -1.69 -4.03
C PHE A 43 1.94 -0.77 -5.26
N ALA A 44 0.89 -0.73 -6.09
CA ALA A 44 0.89 -0.10 -7.41
C ALA A 44 0.04 1.19 -7.48
N PHE A 45 0.02 1.98 -6.42
CA PHE A 45 -0.80 3.21 -6.35
C PHE A 45 0.07 4.46 -6.44
N HIS A 46 -0.42 5.47 -7.15
CA HIS A 46 0.20 6.79 -7.13
C HIS A 46 -0.10 7.48 -5.79
N ASP A 47 0.83 8.30 -5.28
CA ASP A 47 0.72 8.92 -3.94
C ASP A 47 -0.55 9.80 -3.74
N ASN A 48 -1.17 10.25 -4.84
CA ASN A 48 -2.39 11.07 -4.85
C ASN A 48 -3.68 10.29 -5.14
N GLU A 49 -3.60 8.98 -5.30
CA GLU A 49 -4.75 8.12 -5.56
C GLU A 49 -5.51 7.80 -4.26
N GLU A 50 -6.83 7.61 -4.37
CA GLU A 50 -7.66 7.14 -3.26
C GLU A 50 -8.01 5.66 -3.44
N ILE A 51 -7.81 4.89 -2.38
CA ILE A 51 -8.14 3.47 -2.28
C ILE A 51 -9.45 3.37 -1.51
N GLY A 52 -10.51 2.92 -2.18
CA GLY A 52 -11.85 2.81 -1.60
C GLY A 52 -12.75 1.89 -2.44
N PRO A 53 -13.94 1.56 -1.94
CA PRO A 53 -14.90 0.75 -2.68
C PRO A 53 -15.33 1.48 -3.97
N ARG A 54 -15.34 0.74 -5.09
CA ARG A 54 -16.01 1.15 -6.33
C ARG A 54 -17.46 0.65 -6.36
#